data_AF-A0A1J0LVL2-F1
#
_entry.id   AF-A0A1J0LVL2-F1
#
_cell.length_a   1.000
_cell.length_b   1.000
_cell.length_c   1.000
_cell.angle_alpha   90.00
_cell.angle_beta   90.00
_cell.angle_gamma   90.00
#
_symmetry.space_group_name_H-M   'P 1'
#
loop_
_entity.id
_entity.type
_entity.pdbx_description
1 polymer ?
#
loop_
_entity_poly.entity_id
_entity_poly.type
_entity_poly.pdbx_seq_one_letter_code
_entity_poly.pdbx_strand_id
1 'polypeptide(L)'
;MEPDHTRVVARLSETRYLSRCACNRGTYHLHWDAATFRLTPEGLLFLAQVLKDLLARGGGGVVWLGAVGLRFQEAEGQDLLRLLQQGLVLPDALSMGYFRHLN
;
A
#
# COMPACT_ATOMS: atom_id res chain seq x y z
N MET A 1 -7.44 -9.07 26.55
CA MET A 1 -6.96 -8.97 25.16
C MET A 1 -8.12 -8.47 24.34
N GLU A 2 -8.02 -7.27 23.79
CA GLU A 2 -8.99 -6.84 22.78
C GLU A 2 -8.86 -7.77 21.55
N PRO A 3 -9.95 -8.03 20.81
CA PRO A 3 -9.86 -8.86 19.61
C PRO A 3 -8.92 -8.21 18.61
N ASP A 4 -8.05 -8.99 17.97
CA ASP A 4 -7.21 -8.49 16.89
C ASP A 4 -8.12 -8.12 15.72
N HIS A 5 -8.39 -6.82 15.56
CA HIS A 5 -9.26 -6.28 14.52
C HIS A 5 -8.54 -6.17 13.17
N THR A 6 -7.30 -6.65 13.07
CA THR A 6 -6.49 -6.60 11.85
C THR A 6 -6.40 -7.96 11.19
N ARG A 7 -6.61 -8.01 9.88
CA ARG A 7 -6.41 -9.20 9.06
C ARG A 7 -5.30 -8.96 8.06
N VAL A 8 -4.32 -9.86 7.99
CA VAL A 8 -3.31 -9.82 6.93
C VAL A 8 -3.97 -10.10 5.58
N VAL A 9 -3.78 -9.19 4.63
CA VAL A 9 -4.37 -9.23 3.28
C VAL A 9 -3.33 -9.52 2.20
N ALA A 10 -2.05 -9.25 2.47
CA ALA A 10 -0.93 -9.68 1.62
C ALA A 10 0.34 -9.80 2.47
N ARG A 11 1.26 -10.68 2.07
CA ARG A 11 2.51 -10.94 2.81
C ARG A 11 3.64 -11.29 1.85
N LEU A 12 4.79 -10.66 2.05
CA LEU A 12 6.07 -11.07 1.44
C LEU A 12 6.97 -11.77 2.47
N SER A 13 6.98 -11.29 3.71
CA SER A 13 7.72 -11.88 4.83
C SER A 13 7.04 -11.53 6.16
N GLU A 14 7.60 -12.03 7.27
CA GLU A 14 7.12 -11.70 8.63
C GLU A 14 7.27 -10.22 8.98
N THR A 15 8.16 -9.47 8.32
CA THR A 15 8.36 -8.02 8.54
C THR A 15 7.85 -7.15 7.39
N ARG A 16 7.43 -7.76 6.28
CA ARG A 16 6.92 -7.07 5.09
C ARG A 16 5.56 -7.63 4.70
N TYR A 17 4.51 -7.01 5.20
CA TYR A 17 3.14 -7.45 4.97
C TYR A 17 2.16 -6.29 5.07
N LEU A 18 0.98 -6.50 4.51
CA LEU A 18 -0.11 -5.55 4.53
C LEU A 18 -1.26 -6.17 5.32
N SER A 19 -1.74 -5.46 6.33
CA SER A 19 -2.94 -5.83 7.07
C SER A 19 -4.04 -4.78 6.92
N ARG A 20 -5.29 -5.19 7.08
CA ARG A 20 -6.47 -4.34 6.98
C ARG A 20 -7.27 -4.43 8.26
N CYS A 21 -7.58 -3.27 8.83
CA CYS A 21 -8.48 -3.12 9.95
C CYS A 21 -9.86 -2.68 9.46
N ALA A 22 -10.93 -3.35 9.89
CA ALA A 22 -12.30 -2.96 9.54
C ALA A 22 -12.75 -1.64 10.21
N CYS A 23 -12.02 -1.16 11.22
CA CYS A 23 -12.28 0.13 11.87
C CYS A 23 -12.10 1.30 10.90
N ASN A 24 -12.82 2.40 11.13
CA ASN A 24 -12.65 3.68 10.41
C ASN A 24 -12.63 3.54 8.88
N ARG A 25 -13.64 2.87 8.31
CA ARG A 25 -13.85 2.67 6.85
C ARG A 25 -12.84 1.75 6.14
N GLY A 26 -12.04 0.98 6.87
CA GLY A 26 -11.07 0.07 6.27
C GLY A 26 -9.71 0.72 6.18
N THR A 27 -8.96 0.76 7.29
CA THR A 27 -7.58 1.26 7.32
C THR A 27 -6.62 0.15 6.92
N TYR A 28 -5.61 0.47 6.12
CA TYR A 28 -4.48 -0.40 5.83
C TYR A 28 -3.28 -0.08 6.72
N HIS A 29 -2.59 -1.13 7.18
CA HIS A 29 -1.32 -1.04 7.90
C HIS A 29 -0.26 -1.73 7.05
N LEU A 30 0.60 -0.91 6.43
CA LEU A 30 1.76 -1.40 5.69
C LEU A 30 2.90 -1.57 6.69
N HIS A 31 3.28 -2.82 6.93
CA HIS A 31 4.46 -3.17 7.70
C HIS A 31 5.61 -3.36 6.71
N TRP A 32 6.67 -2.58 6.89
CA TRP A 32 7.85 -2.60 6.03
C TRP A 32 9.11 -2.48 6.88
N ASP A 33 9.65 -3.64 7.23
CA ASP A 33 10.80 -3.81 8.12
C ASP A 33 10.55 -3.15 9.49
N ALA A 34 11.26 -2.08 9.82
CA ALA A 34 11.12 -1.39 11.11
C ALA A 34 9.96 -0.37 11.14
N ALA A 35 9.30 -0.12 10.00
CA ALA A 35 8.27 0.91 9.89
C ALA A 35 6.87 0.30 9.74
N THR A 36 5.88 0.96 10.34
CA THR A 36 4.46 0.67 10.11
C THR A 36 3.75 1.95 9.68
N PHE A 37 3.16 1.94 8.49
CA PHE A 37 2.44 3.07 7.92
C PHE A 37 0.94 2.81 7.90
N ARG A 38 0.17 3.79 8.40
CA ARG A 38 -1.29 3.76 8.35
C ARG A 38 -1.77 4.48 7.10
N LEU A 39 -2.49 3.79 6.23
CA LEU A 39 -2.96 4.31 4.95
C LEU A 39 -4.48 4.14 4.84
N THR A 40 -5.16 5.12 4.26
CA THR A 40 -6.54 4.94 3.80
C THR A 40 -6.54 4.08 2.52
N PRO A 41 -7.68 3.52 2.09
CA PRO A 41 -7.76 2.82 0.80
C PRO A 41 -7.31 3.69 -0.37
N GLU A 42 -7.66 4.98 -0.38
CA GLU A 42 -7.25 5.94 -1.40
C GLU A 42 -5.75 6.20 -1.35
N GLY A 43 -5.18 6.33 -0.14
CA GLY A 43 -3.74 6.47 0.06
C GLY A 43 -2.95 5.26 -0.42
N LEU A 44 -3.50 4.04 -0.23
CA LEU A 44 -2.91 2.80 -0.72
C LEU A 44 -2.89 2.74 -2.27
N LEU A 45 -4.01 3.10 -2.91
CA LEU A 45 -4.12 3.18 -4.37
C LEU A 45 -3.15 4.21 -4.95
N PHE A 46 -3.12 5.40 -4.35
CA PHE A 46 -2.21 6.47 -4.75
C PHE A 46 -0.75 6.03 -4.65
N LEU A 47 -0.36 5.41 -3.54
CA LEU A 47 1.00 4.89 -3.34
C LEU A 47 1.37 3.85 -4.40
N ALA A 48 0.47 2.90 -4.71
CA ALA A 48 0.71 1.90 -5.73
C ALA A 48 0.91 2.54 -7.12
N GLN A 49 0.13 3.56 -7.45
CA GLN A 49 0.26 4.29 -8.71
C GLN A 49 1.59 5.06 -8.79
N VAL A 50 1.95 5.80 -7.74
CA VAL A 50 3.23 6.52 -7.66
C VAL A 50 4.42 5.58 -7.81
N LEU A 51 4.41 4.42 -7.15
CA LEU A 51 5.47 3.42 -7.28
C LEU A 51 5.56 2.87 -8.70
N LYS A 52 4.42 2.58 -9.33
CA LYS A 52 4.38 2.13 -10.72
C LYS A 52 5.02 3.16 -11.66
N ASP A 53 4.69 4.44 -11.47
CA ASP A 53 5.23 5.52 -12.31
C ASP A 53 6.72 5.78 -12.07
N LEU A 54 7.19 5.63 -10.82
CA LEU A 54 8.62 5.72 -10.49
C LEU A 54 9.41 4.55 -11.08
N LEU A 55 8.93 3.32 -10.92
CA LEU A 55 9.60 2.12 -11.45
C LEU A 55 9.63 2.10 -12.98
N ALA A 56 8.61 2.66 -13.64
CA ALA A 56 8.60 2.79 -15.10
C ALA A 56 9.73 3.69 -15.65
N ARG A 57 10.29 4.57 -14.81
CA ARG A 57 11.46 5.41 -15.17
C ARG A 57 12.79 4.68 -14.97
N GLY A 58 12.77 3.50 -14.36
CA GLY A 58 13.93 2.67 -14.04
C GLY A 58 14.63 3.06 -12.74
N GLY A 59 15.21 2.07 -12.05
CA GLY A 59 16.01 2.27 -10.85
C GLY A 59 15.21 2.40 -9.54
N GLY A 60 15.93 2.77 -8.48
CA GLY A 60 15.38 3.03 -7.14
C GLY A 60 14.79 4.44 -7.00
N GLY A 61 14.19 4.71 -5.85
CA GLY A 61 13.53 5.99 -5.61
C GLY A 61 13.23 6.28 -4.14
N VAL A 62 12.54 7.38 -3.91
CA VAL A 62 12.01 7.76 -2.60
C VAL A 62 10.53 8.11 -2.77
N VAL A 63 9.66 7.49 -1.97
CA VAL A 63 8.26 7.91 -1.82
C VAL A 63 8.07 8.57 -0.46
N TRP A 64 7.30 9.65 -0.42
CA TRP A 64 7.02 10.38 0.80
C TRP A 64 5.64 9.99 1.34
N LEU A 65 5.61 9.52 2.58
CA LEU A 65 4.42 9.15 3.34
C LEU A 65 4.27 10.15 4.51
N GLY A 66 3.58 11.25 4.27
CA GLY A 66 3.54 12.37 5.20
C GLY A 66 4.94 12.98 5.37
N ALA A 67 5.46 12.97 6.60
CA ALA A 67 6.79 13.50 6.93
C ALA A 67 7.93 12.46 6.80
N VAL A 68 7.62 11.21 6.42
CA VAL A 68 8.61 10.13 6.36
C VAL A 68 8.88 9.74 4.90
N GLY A 69 10.16 9.66 4.53
CA GLY A 69 10.59 9.16 3.23
C GLY A 69 10.92 7.67 3.28
N LEU A 70 10.32 6.87 2.41
CA LEU A 70 10.69 5.47 2.18
C LEU A 70 11.58 5.41 0.92
N ARG A 71 12.89 5.19 1.14
CA ARG A 71 13.86 4.96 0.07
C ARG A 71 13.89 3.47 -0.27
N PHE A 72 13.96 3.16 -1.56
CA PHE A 72 13.99 1.79 -2.05
C PHE A 72 14.93 1.65 -3.25
N GLN A 73 15.54 0.48 -3.40
CA GLN A 73 16.12 0.03 -4.66
C GLN A 73 15.04 -0.53 -5.59
N GLU A 74 15.34 -0.69 -6.87
CA GLU A 74 14.34 -1.12 -7.88
C GLU A 74 13.61 -2.41 -7.48
N ALA A 75 14.34 -3.45 -7.06
CA ALA A 75 13.75 -4.72 -6.61
C ALA A 75 12.83 -4.54 -5.38
N GLU A 76 13.22 -3.69 -4.42
CA GLU A 76 12.41 -3.41 -3.25
C GLU A 76 11.14 -2.63 -3.61
N GLY A 77 11.24 -1.71 -4.57
CA GLY A 77 10.08 -0.99 -5.11
C GLY A 77 9.12 -1.93 -5.83
N GLN A 78 9.63 -2.88 -6.62
CA GLN A 78 8.81 -3.92 -7.26
C GLN A 78 8.12 -4.82 -6.24
N ASP A 79 8.83 -5.21 -5.18
CA ASP A 79 8.26 -5.97 -4.07
C ASP A 79 7.15 -5.21 -3.36
N LEU A 80 7.40 -3.94 -3.03
CA LEU A 80 6.40 -3.09 -2.40
C LEU A 80 5.17 -2.94 -3.31
N LEU A 81 5.37 -2.64 -4.59
CA LEU A 81 4.26 -2.52 -5.55
C LEU A 81 3.43 -3.80 -5.62
N ARG A 82 4.09 -4.96 -5.68
CA ARG A 82 3.41 -6.28 -5.70
C ARG A 82 2.61 -6.51 -4.43
N LEU A 83 3.17 -6.19 -3.26
CA LEU A 83 2.49 -6.33 -1.98
C LEU A 83 1.22 -5.46 -1.92
N LEU A 84 1.32 -4.20 -2.38
CA LEU A 84 0.18 -3.27 -2.40
C LEU A 84 -0.92 -3.77 -3.35
N GLN A 85 -0.55 -4.24 -4.55
CA GLN A 85 -1.49 -4.79 -5.53
C GLN A 85 -2.20 -6.06 -5.04
N GLN A 86 -1.50 -6.93 -4.33
CA GLN A 86 -2.08 -8.16 -3.78
C GLN A 86 -3.06 -7.88 -2.63
N GLY A 87 -2.76 -6.91 -1.77
CA GLY A 87 -3.60 -6.62 -0.61
C GLY A 87 -4.70 -5.59 -0.87
N LEU A 88 -4.75 -5.02 -2.08
CA LEU A 88 -5.85 -4.19 -2.54
C LEU A 88 -7.12 -5.03 -2.65
N VAL A 89 -7.98 -4.88 -1.65
CA VAL A 89 -9.34 -5.43 -1.66
C VAL A 89 -10.22 -4.30 -2.17
N LEU A 90 -10.47 -4.28 -3.48
CA LEU A 90 -11.42 -3.35 -4.06
C LEU A 90 -12.80 -3.60 -3.42
N PRO A 91 -13.41 -2.60 -2.76
CA PRO A 91 -14.83 -2.65 -2.50
C PRO A 91 -15.55 -2.71 -3.85
N ASP A 92 -16.59 -3.56 -3.98
CA ASP A 92 -17.37 -3.69 -5.23
C ASP A 92 -17.87 -2.34 -5.78
N ALA A 93 -18.02 -1.32 -4.93
CA ALA A 93 -18.41 0.04 -5.30
C ALA A 93 -17.31 0.88 -5.98
N LEU A 94 -16.02 0.59 -5.76
CA LEU A 94 -14.90 1.35 -6.34
C LEU A 94 -14.47 0.85 -7.72
N SER A 95 -14.86 -0.36 -8.10
CA SER A 95 -14.60 -0.95 -9.42
C SER A 95 -15.24 -0.17 -10.58
N MET A 96 -16.23 0.70 -10.32
CA MET A 96 -16.97 1.43 -11.37
C MET A 96 -16.79 2.95 -11.40
N GLY A 97 -16.12 3.56 -10.42
CA GLY A 97 -16.15 5.04 -10.25
C GLY A 97 -14.86 5.80 -10.59
N TYR A 98 -13.68 5.21 -10.33
CA TYR A 98 -12.44 5.99 -10.31
C TYR A 98 -11.80 6.25 -11.70
N PHE A 99 -12.25 5.57 -12.75
CA PHE A 99 -11.72 5.79 -14.11
C PHE A 99 -12.34 7.01 -14.84
N ARG A 100 -13.22 7.78 -14.19
CA ARG A 100 -13.90 8.93 -14.83
C ARG A 100 -13.28 10.30 -14.57
N HIS A 101 -12.27 10.42 -13.71
CA HIS A 101 -11.72 11.73 -13.32
C HIS A 101 -10.25 11.96 -13.69
N LEU A 102 -9.71 11.20 -14.64
CA LEU A 102 -8.37 11.42 -15.20
C LEU A 102 -8.41 11.66 -16.73
N ASN A 103 -9.41 12.40 -17.21
CA ASN A 103 -9.42 12.99 -18.55
C ASN A 103 -9.45 14.50 -18.45
#